data_AF-A0A8B0SL30-F1
#
_entry.id   AF-A0A8B0SL30-F1
#
_cell.length_a   1.000
_cell.length_b   1.000
_cell.length_c   1.000
_cell.angle_alpha   90.00
_cell.angle_beta   90.00
_cell.angle_gamma   90.00
#
_symmetry.space_group_name_H-M   'P 1'
#
loop_
_entity.id
_entity.type
_entity.pdbx_description
1 polymer ?
#
loop_
_entity_poly.entity_id
_entity_poly.type
_entity_poly.pdbx_seq_one_letter_code
_entity_poly.pdbx_strand_id
1 'polypeptide(L)'
;MNAQLSQAPKRINPTSGQTGRAENQKHYAANYSTPDTDNQYLSFSICRQAAHGKWESIHRALGIQLASTSHTKHTACQGCGGKDRFRVLPDYANTGKWFCGGGGDQQSGDGFSLLGHVFGWTPQEQLKAVADYLGLSTLDNKERDKIRAIAEKQAKNLLAAIAKKDEQARRDSVTEQSPLTQTH
;
A
#
# COMPACT_ATOMS: atom_id res chain seq x y z
N MET A 1 -14.15 -5.74 -45.44
CA MET A 1 -14.82 -4.51 -44.96
C MET A 1 -15.65 -4.86 -43.73
N ASN A 2 -15.38 -4.16 -42.63
CA ASN A 2 -16.24 -3.85 -41.48
C ASN A 2 -16.72 -4.94 -40.50
N ALA A 3 -15.96 -5.06 -39.40
CA ALA A 3 -16.30 -4.69 -38.01
C ALA A 3 -17.76 -4.72 -37.51
N GLN A 4 -17.98 -5.39 -36.35
CA GLN A 4 -18.47 -4.85 -35.05
C GLN A 4 -19.01 -6.01 -34.17
N LEU A 5 -18.43 -6.32 -33.00
CA LEU A 5 -18.43 -5.64 -31.68
C LEU A 5 -19.63 -5.98 -30.79
N SER A 6 -19.26 -6.42 -29.58
CA SER A 6 -19.89 -6.08 -28.28
C SER A 6 -21.07 -6.89 -27.77
N GLN A 7 -20.78 -7.80 -26.83
CA GLN A 7 -21.68 -8.09 -25.72
C GLN A 7 -20.99 -7.63 -24.42
N ALA A 8 -21.59 -6.62 -23.77
CA ALA A 8 -21.20 -6.16 -22.44
C ALA A 8 -22.08 -6.86 -21.38
N PRO A 9 -21.54 -7.38 -20.27
CA PRO A 9 -22.35 -7.80 -19.15
C PRO A 9 -22.67 -6.63 -18.20
N LYS A 10 -23.84 -6.78 -17.57
CA LYS A 10 -24.69 -5.77 -16.96
C LYS A 10 -24.13 -5.24 -15.63
N ARG A 11 -24.28 -3.93 -15.43
CA ARG A 11 -24.00 -3.25 -14.15
C ARG A 11 -25.02 -3.68 -13.09
N ILE A 12 -24.51 -4.11 -11.94
CA ILE A 12 -25.27 -4.26 -10.70
C ILE A 12 -24.90 -3.05 -9.84
N ASN A 13 -25.87 -2.19 -9.52
CA ASN A 13 -25.71 -1.11 -8.54
C ASN A 13 -26.11 -1.62 -7.16
N PRO A 14 -25.33 -1.33 -6.10
CA PRO A 14 -25.87 -1.22 -4.76
C PRO A 14 -26.03 0.25 -4.37
N THR A 15 -27.27 0.57 -3.99
CA THR A 15 -27.73 1.85 -3.46
C THR A 15 -27.57 1.88 -1.94
N SER A 16 -26.99 2.98 -1.43
CA SER A 16 -27.13 3.59 -0.09
C SER A 16 -26.82 2.78 1.17
N GLY A 17 -26.02 3.39 2.05
CA GLY A 17 -25.90 2.95 3.44
C GLY A 17 -24.73 3.57 4.20
N GLN A 18 -24.90 4.84 4.57
CA GLN A 18 -24.23 5.57 5.66
C GLN A 18 -23.33 4.74 6.63
N THR A 19 -22.01 5.01 6.68
CA THR A 19 -21.09 5.04 7.87
C THR A 19 -19.59 5.18 7.50
N GLY A 20 -19.21 6.01 6.52
CA GLY A 20 -17.87 5.91 5.90
C GLY A 20 -16.66 6.61 6.56
N ARG A 21 -16.78 7.27 7.71
CA ARG A 21 -15.72 8.20 8.18
C ARG A 21 -14.60 7.60 9.03
N ALA A 22 -14.85 6.53 9.78
CA ALA A 22 -13.85 5.90 10.68
C ALA A 22 -13.37 4.52 10.22
N GLU A 23 -14.09 3.89 9.27
CA GLU A 23 -13.84 2.51 8.85
C GLU A 23 -12.79 2.41 7.75
N ASN A 24 -12.70 3.44 6.91
CA ASN A 24 -11.69 3.50 5.86
C ASN A 24 -10.27 3.45 6.47
N GLN A 25 -10.05 4.12 7.61
CA GLN A 25 -8.74 4.13 8.30
C GLN A 25 -8.29 2.78 8.88
N LYS A 26 -9.23 1.91 9.20
CA LYS A 26 -8.96 0.60 9.80
C LYS A 26 -8.76 -0.49 8.74
N HIS A 27 -9.24 -0.28 7.51
CA HIS A 27 -9.06 -1.20 6.40
C HIS A 27 -7.63 -1.23 5.83
N TYR A 28 -6.80 -0.21 6.08
CA TYR A 28 -5.43 -0.15 5.55
C TYR A 28 -4.47 -1.14 6.22
N ALA A 29 -4.70 -1.47 7.50
CA ALA A 29 -3.86 -2.39 8.26
C ALA A 29 -4.37 -3.84 8.19
N ALA A 30 -5.68 -4.04 8.09
CA ALA A 30 -6.29 -5.37 8.19
C ALA A 30 -6.17 -6.23 6.92
N ASN A 31 -6.09 -5.63 5.73
CA ASN A 31 -6.13 -6.36 4.45
C ASN A 31 -4.77 -6.88 3.95
N TYR A 32 -3.69 -6.72 4.72
CA TYR A 32 -2.36 -7.25 4.39
C TYR A 32 -1.92 -8.39 5.33
N SER A 33 -2.81 -8.89 6.19
CA SER A 33 -2.46 -9.80 7.30
C SER A 33 -2.77 -11.27 7.07
N THR A 34 -3.34 -11.69 5.94
CA THR A 34 -3.51 -13.12 5.64
C THR A 34 -2.40 -13.61 4.70
N PRO A 35 -1.48 -14.48 5.18
CA PRO A 35 -0.49 -15.10 4.31
C PRO A 35 -1.22 -16.06 3.37
N ASP A 36 -1.19 -15.73 2.09
CA ASP A 36 -1.64 -16.62 1.03
C ASP A 36 -0.61 -17.75 0.84
N THR A 37 -1.10 -18.97 0.85
CA THR A 37 -0.28 -20.19 0.84
C THR A 37 0.30 -20.51 -0.53
N ASP A 38 -0.12 -19.83 -1.61
CA ASP A 38 0.28 -20.13 -3.00
C ASP A 38 1.22 -19.06 -3.59
N ASN A 39 1.20 -17.82 -3.07
CA ASN A 39 2.18 -16.76 -3.36
C ASN A 39 3.09 -16.48 -2.14
N GLN A 40 3.55 -17.56 -1.52
CA GLN A 40 4.35 -17.52 -0.31
C GLN A 40 5.78 -17.14 -0.73
N TYR A 41 6.28 -15.93 -0.41
CA TYR A 41 7.69 -15.55 -0.13
C TYR A 41 8.07 -14.11 -0.51
N LEU A 42 7.20 -13.34 -1.20
CA LEU A 42 7.41 -11.90 -1.35
C LEU A 42 6.44 -11.13 -0.45
N SER A 43 6.96 -10.36 0.51
CA SER A 43 6.10 -9.51 1.33
C SER A 43 5.89 -8.15 0.64
N PHE A 44 4.75 -7.52 0.93
CA PHE A 44 4.50 -6.14 0.53
C PHE A 44 5.61 -5.19 0.99
N SER A 45 6.21 -5.42 2.16
CA SER A 45 7.30 -4.57 2.66
C SER A 45 8.54 -4.62 1.77
N ILE A 46 8.99 -5.80 1.36
CA ILE A 46 10.13 -5.98 0.45
C ILE A 46 9.81 -5.37 -0.91
N CYS A 47 8.60 -5.64 -1.42
CA CYS A 47 8.16 -5.16 -2.70
C CYS A 47 8.04 -3.61 -2.73
N ARG A 48 7.55 -2.99 -1.64
CA ARG A 48 7.55 -1.52 -1.48
C ARG A 48 8.96 -0.95 -1.47
N GLN A 49 9.89 -1.60 -0.78
CA GLN A 49 11.28 -1.13 -0.72
C GLN A 49 11.96 -1.21 -2.10
N ALA A 50 11.76 -2.30 -2.83
CA ALA A 50 12.29 -2.46 -4.18
C ALA A 50 11.62 -1.53 -5.21
N ALA A 51 10.34 -1.19 -5.00
CA ALA A 51 9.57 -0.24 -5.80
C ALA A 51 9.89 1.24 -5.49
N HIS A 52 10.63 1.52 -4.42
CA HIS A 52 10.96 2.88 -4.02
C HIS A 52 11.74 3.61 -5.13
N GLY A 53 11.23 4.76 -5.55
CA GLY A 53 11.79 5.55 -6.64
C GLY A 53 11.34 5.09 -8.05
N LYS A 54 10.53 4.03 -8.14
CA LYS A 54 10.12 3.40 -9.41
C LYS A 54 8.60 3.36 -9.61
N TRP A 55 7.81 3.90 -8.68
CA TRP A 55 6.35 3.79 -8.72
C TRP A 55 5.74 4.36 -9.99
N GLU A 56 6.26 5.49 -10.48
CA GLU A 56 5.80 6.04 -11.75
C GLU A 56 5.97 5.06 -12.91
N SER A 57 7.17 4.49 -13.06
CA SER A 57 7.47 3.54 -14.12
C SER A 57 6.65 2.27 -13.99
N ILE A 58 6.49 1.75 -12.77
CA ILE A 58 5.66 0.58 -12.46
C ILE A 58 4.22 0.83 -12.92
N HIS A 59 3.60 1.93 -12.49
CA HIS A 59 2.21 2.23 -12.83
C HIS A 59 2.01 2.46 -14.32
N ARG A 60 2.92 3.17 -14.99
CA ARG A 60 2.85 3.37 -16.45
C ARG A 60 2.96 2.04 -17.20
N ALA A 61 3.89 1.17 -16.81
CA ALA A 61 4.07 -0.13 -17.44
C ALA A 61 2.85 -1.05 -17.23
N LEU A 62 2.19 -0.96 -16.08
CA LEU A 62 0.96 -1.68 -15.78
C LEU A 62 -0.30 -1.04 -16.41
N GLY A 63 -0.15 0.05 -17.18
CA GLY A 63 -1.24 0.64 -17.96
C GLY A 63 -1.93 1.84 -17.31
N ILE A 64 -1.46 2.34 -16.17
CA ILE A 64 -1.98 3.56 -15.54
C ILE A 64 -1.40 4.78 -16.23
N GLN A 65 -2.26 5.57 -16.87
CA GLN A 65 -1.89 6.80 -17.56
C GLN A 65 -1.75 7.98 -16.60
N LEU A 66 -0.53 8.21 -16.11
CA LEU A 66 -0.24 9.40 -15.31
C LEU A 66 -0.06 10.59 -16.26
N ALA A 67 -1.16 11.27 -16.58
CA ALA A 67 -1.18 12.46 -17.44
C ALA A 67 -0.31 13.61 -16.88
N SER A 68 -0.09 13.62 -15.56
CA SER A 68 0.97 14.40 -14.95
C SER A 68 1.58 13.67 -13.76
N THR A 69 2.89 13.84 -13.60
CA THR A 69 3.66 13.46 -12.41
C THR A 69 3.73 14.60 -11.39
N SER A 70 3.18 15.77 -11.73
CA SER A 70 3.12 16.93 -10.85
C SER A 70 2.01 16.73 -9.83
N HIS A 71 2.36 16.88 -8.55
CA HIS A 71 1.39 16.81 -7.46
C HIS A 71 0.38 17.97 -7.47
N THR A 72 0.69 19.06 -8.17
CA THR A 72 -0.16 20.25 -8.30
C THR A 72 -1.21 20.12 -9.39
N LYS A 73 -1.07 19.15 -10.31
CA LYS A 73 -1.98 18.99 -11.44
C LYS A 73 -3.03 17.94 -11.14
N HIS A 74 -4.28 18.36 -11.26
CA HIS A 74 -5.43 17.47 -11.16
C HIS A 74 -5.78 16.88 -12.53
N THR A 75 -6.19 15.62 -12.53
CA THR A 75 -6.51 14.86 -13.74
C THR A 75 -7.73 13.97 -13.53
N ALA A 76 -8.27 13.43 -14.62
CA ALA A 76 -9.34 12.43 -14.56
C ALA A 76 -8.85 11.18 -13.82
N CYS A 77 -9.67 10.67 -12.90
CA CYS A 77 -9.35 9.42 -12.22
C CYS A 77 -9.65 8.24 -13.15
N GLN A 78 -8.71 7.31 -13.30
CA GLN A 78 -8.91 6.12 -14.12
C GLN A 78 -9.78 5.05 -13.45
N GLY A 79 -9.84 5.02 -12.11
CA GLY A 79 -10.70 4.09 -11.37
C GLY A 79 -12.16 4.54 -11.32
N CYS A 80 -12.42 5.75 -10.82
CA CYS A 80 -13.79 6.26 -10.65
C CYS A 80 -14.26 7.27 -11.71
N GLY A 81 -13.41 7.66 -12.66
CA GLY A 81 -13.74 8.68 -13.67
C GLY A 81 -13.72 10.13 -13.15
N GLY A 82 -14.42 11.01 -13.87
CA GLY A 82 -14.45 12.46 -13.63
C GLY A 82 -13.41 13.24 -14.44
N LYS A 83 -13.24 14.54 -14.16
CA LYS A 83 -12.38 15.43 -14.94
C LYS A 83 -11.06 15.81 -14.25
N ASP A 84 -11.08 16.02 -12.95
CA ASP A 84 -10.01 16.70 -12.21
C ASP A 84 -9.90 16.23 -10.73
N ARG A 85 -10.16 14.95 -10.49
CA ARG A 85 -10.28 14.41 -9.12
C ARG A 85 -9.02 13.74 -8.62
N PHE A 86 -8.16 13.30 -9.54
CA PHE A 86 -6.96 12.53 -9.25
C PHE A 86 -5.73 13.42 -9.25
N ARG A 87 -4.90 13.26 -8.23
CA ARG A 87 -3.54 13.83 -8.18
C ARG A 87 -2.57 12.86 -7.52
N VAL A 88 -1.33 12.96 -7.93
CA VAL A 88 -0.20 12.33 -7.23
C VAL A 88 0.28 13.23 -6.08
N LEU A 89 0.98 12.70 -5.08
CA LEU A 89 1.56 13.50 -3.99
C LEU A 89 3.06 13.83 -4.25
N PRO A 90 3.67 14.80 -3.54
CA PRO A 90 5.05 15.26 -3.79
C PRO A 90 6.12 14.16 -3.84
N ASP A 91 5.91 13.04 -3.13
CA ASP A 91 6.81 11.88 -3.07
C ASP A 91 6.30 10.68 -3.87
N TYR A 92 5.56 10.91 -4.96
CA TYR A 92 4.92 9.85 -5.73
C TYR A 92 5.92 8.82 -6.26
N ALA A 93 7.05 9.25 -6.84
CA ALA A 93 8.06 8.33 -7.35
C ALA A 93 8.56 7.35 -6.27
N ASN A 94 8.67 7.82 -5.04
CA ASN A 94 9.19 7.09 -3.89
C ASN A 94 8.14 6.20 -3.21
N THR A 95 6.93 6.71 -3.07
CA THR A 95 5.88 6.11 -2.21
C THR A 95 4.68 5.59 -2.99
N GLY A 96 4.50 6.04 -4.22
CA GLY A 96 3.30 5.83 -5.02
C GLY A 96 2.07 6.52 -4.46
N LYS A 97 2.22 7.48 -3.53
CA LYS A 97 1.09 8.08 -2.83
C LYS A 97 0.22 8.96 -3.73
N TRP A 98 -1.07 8.72 -3.71
CA TRP A 98 -2.04 9.42 -4.56
C TRP A 98 -3.29 9.80 -3.77
N PHE A 99 -4.07 10.70 -4.36
CA PHE A 99 -5.37 11.11 -3.85
C PHE A 99 -6.39 11.19 -5.00
N CYS A 100 -7.59 10.70 -4.74
CA CYS A 100 -8.77 10.89 -5.55
C CYS A 100 -9.90 11.49 -4.70
N GLY A 101 -10.46 12.61 -5.13
CA GLY A 101 -11.59 13.23 -4.44
C GLY A 101 -12.86 12.39 -4.42
N GLY A 102 -12.98 11.43 -5.37
CA GLY A 102 -14.12 10.53 -5.52
C GLY A 102 -15.45 11.27 -5.75
N GLY A 103 -16.49 10.55 -6.11
CA GLY A 103 -17.86 11.06 -6.29
C GLY A 103 -18.52 11.69 -5.05
N GLY A 104 -17.77 11.98 -3.99
CA GLY A 104 -18.25 12.12 -2.62
C GLY A 104 -17.46 11.23 -1.66
N ASP A 105 -16.91 10.11 -2.15
CA ASP A 105 -16.11 9.17 -1.37
C ASP A 105 -14.62 9.30 -1.70
N GLN A 106 -13.91 10.07 -0.87
CA GLN A 106 -12.49 10.32 -1.04
C GLN A 106 -11.68 9.02 -0.90
N GLN A 107 -10.74 8.81 -1.80
CA GLN A 107 -9.86 7.64 -1.83
C GLN A 107 -8.40 8.10 -1.91
N SER A 108 -7.53 7.42 -1.17
CA SER A 108 -6.09 7.69 -1.20
C SER A 108 -5.35 6.45 -0.72
N GLY A 109 -4.10 6.30 -1.13
CA GLY A 109 -3.28 5.17 -0.68
C GLY A 109 -1.86 5.25 -1.22
N ASP A 110 -1.15 4.14 -1.12
CA ASP A 110 0.19 3.93 -1.70
C ASP A 110 0.10 3.38 -3.12
N GLY A 111 1.26 3.04 -3.70
CA GLY A 111 1.33 2.54 -5.06
C GLY A 111 0.60 1.22 -5.30
N PHE A 112 0.54 0.33 -4.31
CA PHE A 112 -0.27 -0.89 -4.40
C PHE A 112 -1.77 -0.57 -4.39
N SER A 113 -2.18 0.29 -3.46
CA SER A 113 -3.58 0.71 -3.35
C SER A 113 -4.10 1.39 -4.62
N LEU A 114 -3.24 2.04 -5.41
CA LEU A 114 -3.62 2.62 -6.70
C LEU A 114 -4.05 1.54 -7.70
N LEU A 115 -3.33 0.43 -7.75
CA LEU A 115 -3.66 -0.70 -8.64
C LEU A 115 -5.02 -1.30 -8.28
N GLY A 116 -5.28 -1.47 -6.97
CA GLY A 116 -6.60 -1.89 -6.49
C GLY A 116 -7.71 -0.89 -6.85
N HIS A 117 -7.45 0.41 -6.72
CA HIS A 117 -8.42 1.44 -7.05
C HIS A 117 -8.76 1.52 -8.55
N VAL A 118 -7.75 1.38 -9.43
CA VAL A 118 -7.93 1.53 -10.88
C VAL A 118 -8.44 0.23 -11.52
N PHE A 119 -7.91 -0.92 -11.12
CA PHE A 119 -8.20 -2.20 -11.77
C PHE A 119 -9.14 -3.11 -10.95
N GLY A 120 -9.43 -2.78 -9.69
CA GLY A 120 -10.18 -3.66 -8.80
C GLY A 120 -9.39 -4.90 -8.35
N TRP A 121 -8.06 -4.90 -8.52
CA TRP A 121 -7.21 -6.03 -8.18
C TRP A 121 -7.17 -6.32 -6.68
N THR A 122 -7.13 -7.60 -6.36
CA THR A 122 -6.82 -8.11 -5.02
C THR A 122 -5.38 -7.79 -4.63
N PRO A 123 -5.05 -7.72 -3.33
CA PRO A 123 -3.67 -7.50 -2.88
C PRO A 123 -2.66 -8.46 -3.52
N GLN A 124 -3.02 -9.73 -3.69
CA GLN A 124 -2.14 -10.73 -4.28
C GLN A 124 -1.81 -10.45 -5.75
N GLU A 125 -2.81 -10.06 -6.54
CA GLU A 125 -2.63 -9.66 -7.94
C GLU A 125 -1.74 -8.42 -8.04
N GLN A 126 -1.96 -7.43 -7.16
CA GLN A 126 -1.13 -6.23 -7.11
C GLN A 126 0.32 -6.58 -6.78
N LEU A 127 0.54 -7.43 -5.77
CA LEU A 127 1.86 -7.89 -5.35
C LEU A 127 2.57 -8.63 -6.48
N LYS A 128 1.88 -9.58 -7.12
CA LYS A 128 2.41 -10.35 -8.24
C LYS A 128 2.82 -9.46 -9.41
N ALA A 129 1.95 -8.56 -9.85
CA ALA A 129 2.23 -7.66 -10.96
C ALA A 129 3.44 -6.75 -10.70
N VAL A 130 3.55 -6.20 -9.48
CA VAL A 130 4.69 -5.34 -9.11
C VAL A 130 5.97 -6.17 -8.94
N ALA A 131 5.88 -7.37 -8.36
CA ALA A 131 7.01 -8.29 -8.25
C ALA A 131 7.56 -8.71 -9.62
N ASP A 132 6.66 -9.03 -10.55
CA ASP A 132 6.98 -9.37 -11.94
C ASP A 132 7.72 -8.22 -12.62
N TYR A 133 7.20 -6.99 -12.51
CA TYR A 133 7.84 -5.81 -13.07
C TYR A 133 9.22 -5.53 -12.46
N LEU A 134 9.39 -5.78 -11.16
CA LEU A 134 10.65 -5.58 -10.45
C LEU A 134 11.65 -6.73 -10.66
N GLY A 135 11.28 -7.79 -11.38
CA GLY A 135 12.11 -8.98 -11.58
C GLY A 135 12.29 -9.81 -10.30
N LEU A 136 11.41 -9.65 -9.32
CA LEU A 136 11.46 -10.38 -8.05
C LEU A 136 10.76 -11.75 -8.12
N SER A 137 9.96 -11.99 -9.16
CA SER A 137 9.25 -13.27 -9.35
C SER A 137 10.09 -14.35 -10.01
N THR A 138 11.24 -14.02 -10.59
CA THR A 138 12.16 -14.97 -11.26
C THR A 138 13.27 -15.48 -10.34
N LEU A 139 13.25 -15.15 -9.05
CA LEU A 139 14.28 -15.56 -8.10
C LEU A 139 14.31 -17.07 -7.92
N ASP A 140 15.51 -17.66 -7.95
CA ASP A 140 15.67 -19.09 -7.75
C ASP A 140 15.29 -19.49 -6.31
N ASN A 141 15.06 -20.78 -6.05
CA ASN A 141 14.67 -21.25 -4.71
C ASN A 141 15.68 -20.83 -3.62
N LYS A 142 16.98 -20.77 -3.95
CA LYS A 142 18.04 -20.49 -2.98
C LYS A 142 18.10 -19.01 -2.58
N GLU A 143 17.90 -18.11 -3.54
CA GLU A 143 17.80 -16.66 -3.32
C GLU A 143 16.52 -16.33 -2.57
N ARG A 144 15.42 -17.03 -2.87
CA ARG A 144 14.17 -16.94 -2.11
C ARG A 144 14.36 -17.35 -0.64
N ASP A 145 15.05 -18.45 -0.37
CA ASP A 145 15.33 -18.89 1.01
C ASP A 145 16.22 -17.90 1.78
N LYS A 146 17.22 -17.29 1.10
CA LYS A 146 18.04 -16.22 1.71
C LYS A 146 17.21 -15.01 2.09
N ILE A 147 16.33 -14.56 1.19
CA ILE A 147 15.44 -13.41 1.46
C ILE A 147 14.51 -13.72 2.64
N ARG A 148 13.98 -14.96 2.74
CA ARG A 148 13.19 -15.40 3.90
C ARG A 148 13.98 -15.27 5.20
N ALA A 149 15.19 -15.82 5.24
CA ALA A 149 16.03 -15.76 6.43
C ALA A 149 16.33 -14.31 6.86
N ILE A 150 16.53 -13.40 5.90
CA ILE A 150 16.75 -11.98 6.17
C ILE A 150 15.48 -11.32 6.71
N ALA A 151 14.33 -11.52 6.06
CA ALA A 151 13.06 -10.92 6.46
C ALA A 151 12.62 -11.40 7.86
N GLU A 152 12.77 -12.69 8.17
CA GLU A 152 12.50 -13.24 9.50
C GLU A 152 13.41 -12.63 10.57
N LYS A 153 14.70 -12.47 10.25
CA LYS A 153 15.67 -11.84 11.16
C LYS A 153 15.30 -10.38 11.42
N GLN A 154 14.92 -9.64 10.38
CA GLN A 154 14.48 -8.25 10.50
C GLN A 154 13.20 -8.13 11.33
N ALA A 155 12.21 -8.98 11.10
CA ALA A 155 10.96 -9.00 11.88
C ALA A 155 11.23 -9.29 13.36
N LYS A 156 12.07 -10.29 13.66
CA LYS A 156 12.51 -10.60 15.05
C LYS A 156 13.26 -9.43 15.68
N ASN A 157 14.17 -8.80 14.94
CA ASN A 157 14.92 -7.64 15.44
C ASN A 157 14.00 -6.45 15.73
N LEU A 158 13.01 -6.20 14.86
CA LEU A 158 12.03 -5.15 15.06
C LEU A 158 11.17 -5.42 16.30
N LEU A 159 10.68 -6.65 16.47
CA LEU A 159 9.92 -7.04 17.66
C LEU A 159 10.73 -6.87 18.94
N ALA A 160 11.99 -7.32 18.93
CA ALA A 160 12.90 -7.17 20.06
C ALA A 160 13.20 -5.69 20.37
N ALA A 161 13.31 -4.84 19.34
CA ALA A 161 13.50 -3.40 19.54
C ALA A 161 12.27 -2.72 20.14
N ILE A 162 11.06 -3.14 19.74
CA ILE A 162 9.80 -2.66 20.32
C ILE A 162 9.72 -3.05 21.79
N ALA A 163 9.98 -4.33 22.12
CA ALA A 163 9.96 -4.82 23.50
C ALA A 163 10.98 -4.10 24.40
N LYS A 164 12.18 -3.83 23.89
CA LYS A 164 13.21 -3.07 24.63
C LYS A 164 12.79 -1.62 24.89
N LYS A 165 12.15 -0.96 23.91
CA LYS A 165 11.63 0.40 24.10
C LYS A 165 10.51 0.44 25.15
N ASP A 166 9.63 -0.55 25.16
CA ASP A 166 8.53 -0.66 26.12
C ASP A 166 9.05 -0.81 27.56
N GLU A 167 10.00 -1.73 27.79
CA GLU A 167 10.62 -1.92 29.11
C GLU A 167 11.41 -0.68 29.56
N GLN A 168 12.11 0.01 28.65
CA GLN A 168 12.81 1.25 28.98
C GLN A 168 11.82 2.35 29.40
N ALA A 169 10.74 2.56 28.65
CA ALA A 169 9.69 3.52 29.01
C ALA A 169 9.07 3.20 30.37
N ARG A 170 8.84 1.90 30.66
CA ARG A 170 8.35 1.46 31.97
C ARG A 170 9.33 1.79 33.09
N ARG A 171 10.64 1.60 32.87
CA ARG A 171 11.70 1.90 33.86
C ARG A 171 11.88 3.41 34.10
N ASP A 172 11.83 4.21 33.04
CA ASP A 172 11.91 5.67 33.12
C ASP A 172 10.73 6.24 33.92
N SER A 173 9.51 5.72 33.69
CA SER A 173 8.30 6.15 34.42
C SER A 173 8.33 5.83 35.93
N VAL A 174 9.05 4.79 36.35
CA VAL A 174 9.21 4.42 37.77
C VAL A 174 10.27 5.28 38.46
N THR A 175 11.27 5.76 37.72
CA THR A 175 12.37 6.56 38.27
C THR A 175 11.95 8.01 38.56
N GLU A 176 11.00 8.56 37.79
CA GLU A 176 10.48 9.93 37.99
C GLU A 176 9.50 10.09 39.18
N GLN A 177 9.00 8.99 39.77
CA GLN A 177 8.04 9.03 40.88
C GLN A 177 8.66 8.90 42.29
N SER A 178 9.99 8.88 42.42
CA SER A 178 10.66 8.83 43.73
C SER A 178 10.76 10.24 44.31
N PRO A 179 9.98 10.61 45.35
CA PRO A 179 10.01 11.97 45.89
C PRO A 179 11.31 12.19 46.65
N LEU A 180 11.96 13.33 46.40
CA LEU A 180 12.97 13.89 47.29
C LEU A 180 12.37 14.00 48.69
N THR A 181 12.78 13.12 49.59
CA THR A 181 12.63 13.30 51.03
C THR A 181 13.43 14.53 51.41
N GLN A 182 12.77 15.69 51.52
CA GLN A 182 13.40 16.87 52.08
C GLN A 182 13.25 16.82 53.60
N THR A 183 14.39 16.52 54.21
CA THR A 183 14.68 16.51 55.64
C THR A 183 14.66 17.93 56.20
N HIS A 184 14.28 18.01 57.49
CA HIS A 184 14.33 19.13 58.44
C HIS A 184 13.18 20.14 58.47
#